data_AF-A0A960ST76-F1
#
_entry.id   AF-A0A960ST76-F1
#
_cell.length_a   1.000
_cell.length_b   1.000
_cell.length_c   1.000
_cell.angle_alpha   90.00
_cell.angle_beta   90.00
_cell.angle_gamma   90.00
#
_symmetry.space_group_name_H-M   'P 1'
#
loop_
_entity.id
_entity.type
_entity.pdbx_description
1 polymer ?
#
loop_
_entity_poly.entity_id
_entity_poly.type
_entity_poly.pdbx_seq_one_letter_code
_entity_poly.pdbx_strand_id
1 'polypeptide(L)'
;MNTGCSKIRRPGAFTLLEMTIVIMVLLALVSTGLFVNNKMDEWKLGKQAGETLRTVYAAQRMYLADNPTAAVSSITNAKIIPYLPNQATTMPKVTSLVGTQLNILVNVSPPVINGGSGVTYDPSGSSNDSLWDVGE
;
A
#
# COMPACT_ATOMS: atom_id res chain seq x y z
N MET A 1 -26.18 -76.92 -13.39
CA MET A 1 -24.92 -76.15 -13.42
C MET A 1 -25.24 -74.66 -13.42
N ASN A 2 -24.46 -73.90 -12.65
CA ASN A 2 -24.30 -72.44 -12.60
C ASN A 2 -25.32 -71.60 -11.82
N THR A 3 -25.08 -71.49 -10.50
CA THR A 3 -25.51 -70.36 -9.67
C THR A 3 -24.51 -69.21 -9.82
N GLY A 4 -24.92 -68.12 -10.48
CA GLY A 4 -24.14 -66.88 -10.57
C GLY A 4 -24.22 -66.08 -9.27
N CYS A 5 -23.11 -66.00 -8.54
CA CYS A 5 -22.97 -65.13 -7.37
C CYS A 5 -22.70 -63.70 -7.84
N SER A 6 -23.69 -62.82 -7.72
CA SER A 6 -23.52 -61.38 -7.98
C SER A 6 -22.85 -60.70 -6.78
N LYS A 7 -21.60 -60.29 -6.97
CA LYS A 7 -20.80 -59.59 -5.95
C LYS A 7 -21.22 -58.12 -5.90
N ILE A 8 -22.15 -57.77 -5.02
CA ILE A 8 -22.55 -56.39 -4.75
C ILE A 8 -21.34 -55.63 -4.21
N ARG A 9 -20.73 -54.77 -5.04
CA ARG A 9 -19.73 -53.78 -4.57
C ARG A 9 -20.48 -52.68 -3.83
N ARG A 10 -20.31 -52.61 -2.51
CA ARG A 10 -20.72 -51.41 -1.76
C ARG A 10 -19.79 -50.26 -2.16
N PRO A 11 -20.29 -49.11 -2.64
CA PRO A 11 -19.46 -47.92 -2.74
C PRO A 11 -19.04 -47.54 -1.32
N GLY A 12 -17.73 -47.52 -1.06
CA GLY A 12 -17.19 -47.16 0.25
C GLY A 12 -17.61 -45.75 0.62
N ALA A 13 -18.36 -45.60 1.71
CA ALA A 13 -18.75 -44.32 2.25
C ALA A 13 -17.53 -43.63 2.89
N PHE A 14 -16.80 -42.84 2.10
CA PHE A 14 -15.77 -41.89 2.55
C PHE A 14 -16.30 -40.45 2.62
N THR A 15 -17.62 -40.25 2.59
CA THR A 15 -18.24 -38.95 2.33
C THR A 15 -17.99 -37.92 3.42
N LEU A 16 -18.02 -38.29 4.71
CA LEU A 16 -17.81 -37.31 5.79
C LEU A 16 -16.35 -36.85 5.85
N LEU A 17 -15.40 -37.78 5.84
CA LEU A 17 -13.98 -37.45 5.92
C LEU A 17 -13.52 -36.67 4.68
N GLU A 18 -13.92 -37.11 3.49
CA GLU A 18 -13.63 -36.41 2.23
C GLU A 18 -14.22 -34.99 2.23
N MET A 19 -15.49 -34.83 2.61
CA MET A 19 -16.11 -33.51 2.68
C MET A 19 -15.49 -32.62 3.76
N THR A 20 -15.03 -33.18 4.90
CA THR A 20 -14.29 -32.39 5.89
C THR A 20 -12.92 -31.92 5.40
N ILE A 21 -12.19 -32.76 4.66
CA ILE A 21 -10.91 -32.36 4.05
C ILE A 21 -11.14 -31.30 2.99
N VAL A 22 -12.15 -31.46 2.13
CA VAL A 22 -12.49 -30.46 1.11
C VAL A 22 -12.83 -29.12 1.75
N ILE A 23 -13.66 -29.10 2.80
CA ILE A 23 -14.02 -27.88 3.51
C ILE A 23 -12.77 -27.23 4.15
N MET A 24 -11.90 -28.01 4.80
CA MET A 24 -10.64 -27.50 5.37
C MET A 24 -9.76 -26.85 4.29
N VAL A 25 -9.59 -27.50 3.13
CA VAL A 25 -8.80 -26.99 2.01
C VAL A 25 -9.41 -25.72 1.43
N LEU A 26 -10.73 -25.68 1.25
CA LEU A 26 -11.43 -24.48 0.78
C LEU A 26 -11.25 -23.30 1.75
N LEU A 27 -11.40 -23.53 3.05
CA LEU A 27 -11.18 -22.49 4.06
C LEU A 27 -9.73 -22.00 4.09
N ALA A 28 -8.76 -22.89 3.94
CA ALA A 28 -7.34 -22.52 3.87
C ALA A 28 -7.03 -21.65 2.64
N LEU A 29 -7.59 -22.01 1.47
CA LEU A 29 -7.41 -21.25 0.23
C LEU A 29 -8.09 -19.89 0.30
N VAL A 30 -9.32 -19.81 0.82
CA VAL A 30 -10.03 -18.53 1.00
C VAL A 30 -9.27 -17.62 1.95
N SER A 31 -8.80 -18.16 3.08
CA SER A 31 -8.03 -17.38 4.07
C SER A 31 -6.73 -16.82 3.47
N THR A 32 -6.01 -17.65 2.71
CA THR A 32 -4.78 -17.22 2.02
C THR A 32 -5.08 -16.15 0.98
N GLY A 33 -6.15 -16.31 0.19
CA GLY A 33 -6.56 -15.33 -0.82
C GLY A 33 -6.88 -13.97 -0.22
N LEU A 34 -7.61 -13.92 0.89
CA LEU A 34 -7.93 -12.67 1.59
C LEU A 34 -6.67 -11.99 2.14
N PHE A 35 -5.74 -12.76 2.71
CA PHE A 35 -4.48 -12.22 3.24
C PHE A 35 -3.62 -11.57 2.14
N VAL A 36 -3.44 -12.24 1.00
CA VAL A 36 -2.63 -11.74 -0.12
C VAL A 36 -3.25 -10.47 -0.72
N ASN A 37 -4.58 -10.41 -0.84
CA ASN A 37 -5.25 -9.23 -1.39
C ASN A 37 -4.99 -7.98 -0.55
N ASN A 38 -5.11 -8.08 0.78
CA ASN A 38 -4.85 -6.94 1.67
C ASN A 38 -3.41 -6.43 1.54
N LYS A 39 -2.43 -7.33 1.46
CA LYS A 39 -1.02 -6.96 1.27
C LYS A 39 -0.74 -6.33 -0.09
N MET A 40 -1.44 -6.79 -1.12
CA MET A 40 -1.34 -6.18 -2.44
C MET A 40 -1.90 -4.75 -2.46
N ASP A 41 -3.00 -4.51 -1.74
CA ASP A 41 -3.61 -3.18 -1.67
C ASP A 41 -2.78 -2.21 -0.81
N GLU A 42 -2.22 -2.68 0.32
CA GLU A 42 -1.23 -1.91 1.10
C GLU A 42 -0.03 -1.50 0.23
N TRP A 43 0.50 -2.43 -0.57
CA TRP A 43 1.62 -2.15 -1.48
C TRP A 43 1.27 -1.14 -2.56
N LYS A 44 0.09 -1.25 -3.19
CA LYS A 44 -0.37 -0.27 -4.19
C LYS A 44 -0.47 1.14 -3.60
N LEU A 45 -1.04 1.26 -2.40
CA LEU A 45 -1.14 2.53 -1.68
C LEU A 45 0.25 3.11 -1.39
N GLY A 46 1.18 2.28 -0.91
CA GLY A 46 2.58 2.67 -0.73
C GLY A 46 3.21 3.16 -2.02
N LYS A 47 3.12 2.40 -3.12
CA LYS A 47 3.68 2.84 -4.42
C LYS A 47 3.13 4.19 -4.88
N GLN A 48 1.82 4.38 -4.77
CA GLN A 48 1.18 5.66 -5.09
C GLN A 48 1.66 6.79 -4.18
N ALA A 49 1.86 6.51 -2.88
CA ALA A 49 2.35 7.49 -1.92
C ALA A 49 3.78 7.92 -2.27
N GLY A 50 4.68 6.98 -2.53
CA GLY A 50 6.05 7.24 -2.92
C GLY A 50 6.14 8.01 -4.25
N GLU A 51 5.30 7.70 -5.25
CA GLU A 51 5.24 8.48 -6.50
C GLU A 51 4.80 9.93 -6.27
N THR A 52 3.80 10.12 -5.42
CA THR A 52 3.32 11.46 -5.04
C THR A 52 4.40 12.23 -4.30
N LEU A 53 5.10 11.60 -3.36
CA LEU A 53 6.22 12.21 -2.65
C LEU A 53 7.38 12.57 -3.59
N ARG A 54 7.72 11.72 -4.57
CA ARG A 54 8.77 12.02 -5.57
C ARG A 54 8.41 13.25 -6.39
N THR A 55 7.13 13.39 -6.72
CA THR A 55 6.60 14.56 -7.43
C THR A 55 6.75 15.83 -6.60
N VAL A 56 6.37 15.78 -5.33
CA VAL A 56 6.52 16.92 -4.40
C VAL A 56 8.01 17.22 -4.15
N TYR A 57 8.86 16.21 -4.03
CA TYR A 57 10.30 16.39 -3.82
C TYR A 57 10.97 17.02 -5.04
N ALA A 58 10.59 16.62 -6.25
CA ALA A 58 11.06 17.27 -7.47
C ALA A 58 10.66 18.76 -7.49
N ALA A 59 9.41 19.08 -7.17
CA ALA A 59 8.93 20.46 -7.07
C ALA A 59 9.69 21.27 -5.99
N GLN A 60 9.96 20.66 -4.84
CA GLN A 60 10.76 21.28 -3.76
C GLN A 60 12.17 21.61 -4.23
N ARG A 61 12.84 20.69 -4.94
CA ARG A 61 14.18 20.94 -5.49
C ARG A 61 14.17 22.03 -6.56
N MET A 62 13.14 22.11 -7.40
CA MET A 62 13.00 23.21 -8.37
C MET A 62 12.83 24.56 -7.65
N TYR A 63 11.99 24.63 -6.63
CA TYR A 63 11.86 25.84 -5.81
C TYR A 63 13.19 26.26 -5.16
N LEU A 64 13.93 25.31 -4.59
CA LEU A 64 15.23 25.56 -3.95
C LEU A 64 16.32 25.94 -4.97
N ALA A 65 16.24 25.44 -6.21
CA ALA A 65 17.13 25.85 -7.28
C ALA A 65 16.92 27.33 -7.66
N ASP A 66 15.67 27.78 -7.70
CA ASP A 66 15.33 29.19 -7.94
C ASP A 66 15.58 30.09 -6.72
N ASN A 67 15.55 29.52 -5.52
CA ASN A 67 15.66 30.24 -4.25
C ASN A 67 16.76 29.64 -3.35
N PRO A 68 18.04 29.75 -3.73
CA PRO A 68 19.14 29.05 -3.06
C PRO A 68 19.37 29.48 -1.60
N THR A 69 18.88 30.64 -1.19
CA THR A 69 18.99 31.16 0.18
C THR A 69 17.77 30.81 1.05
N ALA A 70 16.73 30.22 0.47
CA ALA A 70 15.53 29.85 1.23
C ALA A 70 15.83 28.66 2.16
N ALA A 71 15.56 28.82 3.45
CA ALA A 71 15.67 27.73 4.40
C ALA A 71 14.55 26.71 4.17
N VAL A 72 14.88 25.42 4.16
CA VAL A 72 13.92 24.31 3.98
C VAL A 72 12.79 24.36 5.01
N SER A 73 13.11 24.68 6.26
CA SER A 73 12.13 24.84 7.35
C SER A 73 11.11 25.96 7.14
N SER A 74 11.40 26.92 6.25
CA SER A 74 10.53 28.06 5.90
C SER A 74 9.69 27.82 4.63
N ILE A 75 9.78 26.64 4.04
CA ILE A 75 9.01 26.25 2.86
C ILE A 75 7.57 25.97 3.30
N THR A 76 6.63 26.59 2.59
CA THR A 76 5.19 26.42 2.77
C THR A 76 4.59 25.83 1.50
N ASN A 77 3.45 25.16 1.61
CA ASN A 77 2.76 24.56 0.46
C ASN A 77 2.54 25.56 -0.69
N ALA A 78 2.20 26.81 -0.39
CA ALA A 78 1.99 27.87 -1.39
C ALA A 78 3.22 28.14 -2.27
N LYS A 79 4.44 27.93 -1.76
CA LYS A 79 5.69 28.13 -2.51
C LYS A 79 6.00 26.98 -3.45
N ILE A 80 5.52 25.78 -3.13
CA ILE A 80 5.78 24.55 -3.90
C ILE A 80 4.71 24.31 -4.97
N ILE A 81 3.46 24.70 -4.71
CA ILE A 81 2.33 24.53 -5.64
C ILE A 81 2.64 24.95 -7.08
N PRO A 82 3.30 26.10 -7.36
CA PRO A 82 3.65 26.52 -8.72
C PRO A 82 4.60 25.58 -9.46
N TYR A 83 5.37 24.77 -8.72
CA TYR A 83 6.37 23.85 -9.26
C TYR A 83 5.83 22.42 -9.42
N LEU A 84 4.57 22.17 -9.04
CA LEU A 84 3.94 20.86 -9.24
C LEU A 84 3.59 20.64 -10.71
N PRO A 85 3.65 19.39 -11.21
CA PRO A 85 3.25 19.08 -12.57
C PRO A 85 1.75 19.33 -12.78
N ASN A 86 1.37 19.53 -14.04
CA ASN A 86 -0.02 19.74 -14.49
C ASN A 86 -0.71 20.98 -13.90
N GLN A 87 0.05 21.98 -13.40
CA GLN A 87 -0.49 23.20 -12.81
C GLN A 87 -1.51 22.92 -11.68
N ALA A 88 -1.20 21.92 -10.84
CA ALA A 88 -2.03 21.60 -9.69
C ALA A 88 -2.24 22.86 -8.83
N THR A 89 -3.49 23.16 -8.46
CA THR A 89 -3.84 24.32 -7.63
C THR A 89 -3.79 24.03 -6.14
N THR A 90 -3.65 22.75 -5.77
CA THR A 90 -3.64 22.27 -4.39
C THR A 90 -2.50 21.28 -4.19
N MET A 91 -1.92 21.26 -2.99
CA MET A 91 -0.95 20.23 -2.62
C MET A 91 -1.59 18.84 -2.69
N PRO A 92 -0.97 17.87 -3.38
CA PRO A 92 -1.47 16.51 -3.41
C PRO A 92 -1.48 15.90 -2.01
N LYS A 93 -2.43 14.99 -1.81
CA LYS A 93 -2.60 14.22 -0.58
C LYS A 93 -2.41 12.74 -0.88
N VAL A 94 -2.02 12.00 0.14
CA VAL A 94 -1.79 10.56 0.06
C VAL A 94 -2.76 9.82 0.98
N THR A 95 -3.22 8.66 0.56
CA THR A 95 -4.18 7.85 1.31
C THR A 95 -3.42 6.90 2.23
N SER A 96 -3.74 6.93 3.52
CA SER A 96 -3.21 5.98 4.52
C SER A 96 -3.81 4.58 4.37
N LEU A 97 -3.22 3.59 5.05
CA LEU A 97 -3.74 2.21 5.07
C LEU A 97 -5.16 2.08 5.65
N VAL A 98 -5.60 3.06 6.44
CA VAL A 98 -6.96 3.17 6.99
C VAL A 98 -7.89 4.06 6.16
N GLY A 99 -7.48 4.44 4.94
CA GLY A 99 -8.32 5.21 4.01
C GLY A 99 -8.42 6.71 4.30
N THR A 100 -7.65 7.23 5.27
CA THR A 100 -7.63 8.65 5.60
C THR A 100 -6.65 9.39 4.68
N GLN A 101 -7.05 10.57 4.18
CA GLN A 101 -6.15 11.44 3.41
C GLN A 101 -5.18 12.19 4.32
N LEU A 102 -3.88 11.98 4.10
CA LEU A 102 -2.79 12.61 4.82
C LEU A 102 -2.15 13.72 4.01
N ASN A 103 -1.70 14.75 4.71
CA ASN A 103 -1.00 15.89 4.12
C ASN A 103 0.51 15.60 4.02
N ILE A 104 1.18 16.21 3.05
CA ILE A 104 2.63 16.13 2.88
C ILE A 104 3.28 17.35 3.53
N LEU A 105 4.32 17.12 4.33
CA LEU A 105 5.16 18.15 4.94
C LEU A 105 6.30 18.49 3.99
N VAL A 106 6.34 19.75 3.56
CA VAL A 106 7.35 20.28 2.63
C VAL A 106 8.40 21.15 3.31
N ASN A 107 8.29 21.33 4.63
CA ASN A 107 9.24 22.07 5.47
C ASN A 107 10.44 21.21 5.91
N VAL A 108 10.56 20.02 5.34
CA VAL A 108 11.67 19.08 5.50
C VAL A 108 12.08 18.57 4.12
N SER A 109 13.37 18.23 3.95
CA SER A 109 13.91 17.69 2.72
C SER A 109 14.68 16.41 3.06
N PRO A 110 14.29 15.25 2.51
CA PRO A 110 13.17 15.03 1.60
C PRO A 110 11.79 15.26 2.28
N PRO A 111 10.72 15.57 1.52
CA PRO A 111 9.40 15.78 2.07
C PRO A 111 8.83 14.48 2.62
N VAL A 112 8.05 14.57 3.71
CA VAL A 112 7.52 13.41 4.43
C VAL A 112 6.00 13.50 4.61
N ILE A 113 5.35 12.37 4.82
CA ILE A 113 3.90 12.32 5.05
C ILE A 113 3.62 12.65 6.52
N ASN A 114 2.65 13.52 6.79
CA ASN A 114 2.23 13.85 8.14
C ASN A 114 1.29 12.76 8.70
N GLY A 115 1.76 11.98 9.67
CA GLY A 115 0.95 11.02 10.42
C GLY A 115 0.09 11.63 11.52
N GLY A 116 0.19 12.94 11.72
CA GLY A 116 -0.39 13.64 12.86
C GLY A 116 0.61 13.77 14.01
N SER A 117 0.38 14.77 14.87
CA SER A 117 1.19 15.01 16.09
C SER A 117 2.71 15.16 15.85
N GLY A 118 3.12 15.56 14.64
CA GLY A 118 4.53 15.75 14.29
C GLY A 118 5.30 14.47 13.97
N VAL A 119 4.60 13.33 13.83
CA VAL A 119 5.21 12.04 13.49
C VAL A 119 5.12 11.80 11.98
N THR A 120 6.22 11.31 11.39
CA THR A 120 6.24 10.86 9.99
C THR A 120 5.37 9.61 9.84
N TYR A 121 4.46 9.63 8.87
CA TYR A 121 3.67 8.45 8.55
C TYR A 121 4.46 7.52 7.63
N ASP A 122 4.94 6.42 8.21
CA ASP A 122 5.47 5.28 7.49
C ASP A 122 4.98 3.98 8.16
N PRO A 123 4.00 3.28 7.56
CA PRO A 123 3.47 2.04 8.09
C PRO A 123 4.27 0.79 7.70
N SER A 124 5.24 0.88 6.78
CA SER A 124 6.07 -0.29 6.43
C SER A 124 7.10 -0.61 7.51
N GLY A 125 7.41 0.38 8.35
CA GLY A 125 8.40 0.28 9.43
C GLY A 125 9.84 0.34 8.93
N SER A 126 10.06 0.72 7.67
CA SER A 126 11.37 0.83 7.04
C SER A 126 11.46 2.14 6.28
N SER A 127 12.31 3.06 6.75
CA SER A 127 12.57 4.37 6.14
C SER A 127 13.36 4.33 4.82
N ASN A 128 13.51 3.13 4.24
CA ASN A 128 14.39 2.84 3.13
C ASN A 128 13.73 1.96 2.05
N ASP A 129 12.40 1.90 2.04
CA ASP A 129 11.67 0.98 1.16
C ASP A 129 11.11 1.66 -0.11
N SER A 130 11.24 2.99 -0.21
CA SER A 130 10.80 3.78 -1.36
C SER A 130 9.27 3.71 -1.60
N LEU A 131 8.51 3.21 -0.63
CA LEU A 131 7.04 3.17 -0.63
C LEU A 131 6.48 4.40 0.06
N TRP A 132 6.84 4.64 1.32
CA TRP A 132 6.28 5.76 2.11
C TRP A 132 7.26 6.90 2.34
N ASP A 133 8.44 6.80 1.74
CA ASP A 133 9.55 7.73 1.83
C ASP A 133 10.16 8.01 0.45
N VAL A 134 11.03 9.02 0.41
CA VAL A 134 11.79 9.42 -0.78
C VAL A 134 13.13 10.01 -0.39
N GLY A 135 14.06 10.06 -1.35
CA GLY A 135 15.34 10.78 -1.22
C GLY A 135 16.54 9.91 -0.83
N GLU A 136 16.37 8.59 -0.87
CA GLU A 136 17.45 7.61 -0.90
C GLU A 136 18.13 7.51 -2.27
#